data_AF-A0AAV0RKZ5-F1
#
_entry.id   AF-A0AAV0RKZ5-F1
#
_cell.length_a   1.000
_cell.length_b   1.000
_cell.length_c   1.000
_cell.angle_alpha   90.00
_cell.angle_beta   90.00
_cell.angle_gamma   90.00
#
_symmetry.space_group_name_H-M   'P 1'
#
loop_
_entity.id
_entity.type
_entity.pdbx_description
1 polymer ?
#
loop_
_entity_poly.entity_id
_entity_poly.type
_entity_poly.pdbx_seq_one_letter_code
_entity_poly.pdbx_strand_id
1 'polypeptide(L)'
;MPLFRNIHHNPEYFSEPHKFDPSRFEVVPKPNTFMPFGNGVHACPGNELAKLEMLIFIHHLVTKFRWEVVGSESGTQNCPFPVPMNGLPARFWKQVPSS
;
A
#
# COMPACT_ATOMS: atom_id res chain seq x y z
N MET A 1 -2.13 -8.14 13.88
CA MET A 1 -3.36 -7.54 14.45
C MET A 1 -4.50 -7.61 13.44
N PRO A 2 -5.39 -8.61 13.53
CA PRO A 2 -6.49 -8.79 12.58
C PRO A 2 -7.54 -7.67 12.62
N LEU A 3 -7.67 -6.96 13.74
CA LEU A 3 -8.74 -5.98 13.97
C LEU A 3 -8.66 -4.77 13.05
N PHE A 4 -7.47 -4.17 12.89
CA PHE A 4 -7.31 -2.99 12.02
C PHE A 4 -7.53 -3.31 10.55
N ARG A 5 -7.22 -4.53 10.11
CA ARG A 5 -7.46 -4.96 8.73
C ARG A 5 -8.94 -4.94 8.38
N ASN A 6 -9.79 -5.44 9.29
CA ASN A 6 -11.22 -5.59 9.00
C ASN A 6 -11.93 -4.24 8.86
N ILE A 7 -11.61 -3.24 9.69
CA ILE A 7 -12.25 -1.92 9.59
C ILE A 7 -11.88 -1.19 8.30
N HIS A 8 -10.66 -1.38 7.76
CA HIS A 8 -10.25 -0.80 6.47
C HIS A 8 -10.99 -1.42 5.29
N HIS A 9 -11.59 -2.60 5.46
CA HIS A 9 -12.41 -3.27 4.46
C HIS A 9 -13.92 -3.22 4.74
N ASN A 10 -14.38 -2.43 5.73
CA ASN A 10 -15.82 -2.33 6.02
C ASN A 10 -16.53 -1.46 4.95
N PRO A 11 -17.52 -2.01 4.21
CA PRO A 11 -18.26 -1.26 3.19
C PRO A 11 -19.08 -0.08 3.74
N GLU A 12 -19.40 -0.04 5.04
CA GLU A 12 -20.06 1.11 5.67
C GLU A 12 -19.17 2.38 5.73
N TYR A 13 -17.85 2.18 5.69
CA TYR A 13 -16.86 3.26 5.77
C TYR A 13 -16.16 3.51 4.43
N PHE A 14 -15.98 2.47 3.62
CA PHE A 14 -15.27 2.54 2.35
C PHE A 14 -16.11 1.88 1.25
N SER A 15 -16.61 2.66 0.30
CA SER A 15 -17.24 2.13 -0.92
C SER A 15 -16.28 1.20 -1.67
N GLU A 16 -16.76 0.09 -2.22
CA GLU A 16 -15.92 -0.90 -2.93
C GLU A 16 -14.59 -1.24 -2.18
N PRO A 17 -14.63 -1.71 -0.92
CA PRO A 17 -13.46 -1.76 -0.04
C PRO A 17 -12.34 -2.72 -0.46
N HIS A 18 -12.59 -3.57 -1.46
CA HIS A 18 -11.61 -4.49 -2.03
C HIS A 18 -10.97 -3.98 -3.32
N LYS A 19 -11.44 -2.84 -3.85
CA LYS A 19 -10.88 -2.21 -5.04
C LYS A 19 -9.74 -1.29 -4.64
N PHE A 20 -8.61 -1.40 -5.33
CA PHE A 20 -7.52 -0.44 -5.17
C PHE A 20 -7.88 0.86 -5.89
N ASP A 21 -8.36 1.84 -5.12
CA ASP A 21 -8.75 3.16 -5.61
C ASP A 21 -8.14 4.24 -4.70
N PRO A 22 -7.02 4.87 -5.11
CA PRO A 22 -6.37 5.94 -4.35
C PRO A 22 -7.23 7.21 -4.20
N SER A 23 -8.13 7.48 -5.15
CA SER A 23 -8.93 8.73 -5.16
C SER A 23 -9.85 8.87 -3.95
N ARG A 24 -10.20 7.75 -3.30
CA ARG A 24 -11.00 7.76 -2.07
C ARG A 24 -10.41 8.56 -0.92
N PHE A 25 -9.10 8.80 -0.94
CA PHE A 25 -8.38 9.56 0.08
C PHE A 25 -8.23 11.05 -0.26
N GLU A 26 -8.78 11.51 -1.38
CA GLU A 26 -8.94 12.94 -1.67
C GLU A 26 -9.91 13.60 -0.68
N VAL A 27 -10.81 12.82 -0.09
CA VAL A 27 -11.64 13.21 1.05
C VAL A 27 -11.08 12.57 2.32
N VAL A 28 -11.02 13.35 3.40
CA VAL A 28 -10.55 12.88 4.70
C VAL A 28 -11.48 11.75 5.20
N PRO A 29 -10.94 10.54 5.49
CA PRO A 29 -11.75 9.45 6.05
C PRO A 29 -12.41 9.85 7.37
N LYS A 30 -13.56 9.23 7.67
CA LYS A 30 -14.21 9.41 8.98
C LYS A 30 -13.22 9.11 10.12
N PRO A 31 -13.25 9.87 11.23
CA PRO A 31 -12.37 9.61 12.36
C PRO A 31 -12.46 8.15 12.83
N ASN A 32 -11.32 7.54 13.16
CA ASN A 32 -11.20 6.16 13.64
C ASN A 32 -11.65 5.07 12.64
N THR A 33 -11.76 5.35 11.34
CA THR A 33 -12.07 4.31 10.33
C THR A 33 -10.86 3.89 9.48
N PHE A 34 -9.83 4.74 9.39
CA PHE A 34 -8.56 4.44 8.72
C PHE A 34 -7.38 4.60 9.68
N MET A 35 -6.79 3.48 10.10
CA MET A 35 -5.74 3.41 11.14
C MET A 35 -4.68 2.36 10.79
N PRO A 36 -3.98 2.48 9.64
CA PRO A 36 -3.00 1.47 9.16
C PRO A 36 -1.80 1.30 10.09
N PHE A 37 -1.50 2.33 10.89
CA PHE A 37 -0.39 2.35 11.84
C PHE A 37 -0.86 2.41 13.31
N GLY A 38 -2.10 1.99 13.59
CA GLY A 38 -2.72 2.15 14.90
C GLY A 38 -3.23 3.59 15.12
N ASN A 39 -3.58 3.91 16.36
CA ASN A 39 -4.14 5.21 16.75
C ASN A 39 -3.85 5.52 18.23
N GLY A 40 -3.93 6.80 18.61
CA GLY A 40 -3.71 7.27 19.98
C GLY A 40 -2.27 7.08 20.47
N VAL A 41 -2.11 6.94 21.79
CA VAL A 41 -0.79 6.85 22.46
C VAL A 41 0.04 5.62 22.08
N HIS A 42 -0.60 4.62 21.46
CA HIS A 42 0.04 3.39 20.98
C HIS A 42 0.13 3.32 19.45
N ALA A 43 -0.11 4.44 18.75
CA ALA A 43 0.18 4.53 17.32
C ALA A 43 1.66 4.27 17.06
N CYS A 44 1.97 3.68 15.90
CA CYS A 44 3.35 3.41 15.49
C CYS A 44 4.13 4.73 15.44
N PRO A 45 5.22 4.87 16.21
CA PRO A 45 6.04 6.09 16.17
C PRO A 45 6.73 6.27 14.81
N GLY A 46 6.87 5.19 14.03
CA GLY A 46 7.45 5.21 12.68
C GLY A 46 6.46 5.55 11.56
N ASN A 47 5.20 5.90 11.85
CA ASN A 47 4.18 6.16 10.82
C ASN A 47 4.63 7.21 9.78
N GLU A 48 5.11 8.38 10.23
CA GLU A 48 5.50 9.45 9.30
C GLU A 48 6.80 9.11 8.54
N LEU A 49 7.72 8.38 9.16
CA LEU A 49 8.91 7.87 8.48
C LEU A 49 8.53 6.85 7.40
N ALA A 50 7.66 5.88 7.71
CA ALA A 50 7.21 4.89 6.74
C ALA A 50 6.52 5.52 5.53
N LYS A 51 5.66 6.53 5.75
CA LYS A 51 5.05 7.30 4.65
C LYS A 51 6.10 8.01 3.79
N LEU A 52 7.08 8.65 4.42
CA LEU A 52 8.15 9.35 3.71
C LEU A 52 8.97 8.38 2.85
N GLU A 53 9.39 7.24 3.40
CA GLU A 53 10.14 6.20 2.69
C GLU A 53 9.33 5.66 1.50
N MET A 54 8.05 5.37 1.69
CA MET A 54 7.15 4.92 0.63
C MET A 54 7.02 5.97 -0.49
N LEU A 55 6.86 7.25 -0.15
CA LEU A 55 6.77 8.32 -1.14
C LEU A 55 8.06 8.47 -1.95
N ILE A 56 9.22 8.45 -1.29
CA ILE A 56 10.52 8.53 -1.96
C ILE A 56 10.72 7.34 -2.89
N PHE A 57 10.41 6.13 -2.42
CA PHE A 57 10.50 4.91 -3.20
C PHE A 57 9.59 4.96 -4.43
N ILE A 58 8.30 5.29 -4.25
CA ILE A 58 7.33 5.39 -5.35
C ILE A 58 7.76 6.46 -6.36
N HIS A 59 8.18 7.64 -5.89
CA HIS A 59 8.66 8.70 -6.77
C HIS A 59 9.80 8.21 -7.68
N HIS A 60 10.80 7.53 -7.11
CA HIS A 60 11.91 6.97 -7.89
C HIS A 60 11.45 5.86 -8.83
N LEU A 61 10.59 4.96 -8.36
CA LEU A 61 10.05 3.86 -9.14
C LEU A 61 9.33 4.38 -10.39
N VAL A 62 8.43 5.36 -10.25
CA VAL A 62 7.60 5.86 -11.36
C VAL A 62 8.32 6.83 -12.29
N THR A 63 9.33 7.56 -11.80
CA THR A 63 10.03 8.59 -12.60
C THR A 63 11.32 8.10 -13.25
N LYS A 64 12.00 7.11 -12.66
CA LYS A 64 13.33 6.66 -13.12
C LYS A 64 13.34 5.24 -13.66
N PHE A 65 12.25 4.48 -13.51
CA PHE A 65 12.19 3.10 -13.96
C PHE A 65 10.93 2.81 -14.79
N ARG A 66 11.05 1.79 -15.62
CA ARG A 66 9.95 1.00 -16.15
C ARG A 66 10.02 -0.38 -15.50
N TRP A 67 8.88 -0.98 -15.23
CA TRP A 67 8.83 -2.30 -14.60
C TRP A 67 7.62 -3.10 -15.07
N GLU A 68 7.75 -4.42 -14.99
CA GLU A 68 6.66 -5.37 -15.17
C GLU A 68 6.76 -6.47 -14.11
N VAL A 69 5.59 -6.97 -13.69
CA VAL A 69 5.52 -8.17 -12.84
C VAL A 69 5.70 -9.40 -13.73
N VAL A 70 6.52 -10.34 -13.28
CA VAL A 70 6.81 -11.59 -14.00
C VAL A 70 5.89 -12.69 -13.47
N GLY A 71 5.24 -13.42 -14.38
CA GLY A 71 4.32 -14.51 -14.02
C GLY A 71 2.86 -14.06 -13.90
N SER A 72 1.95 -15.04 -13.85
CA SER A 72 0.50 -14.82 -13.85
C SER A 72 -0.16 -15.01 -12.48
N GLU A 73 0.60 -15.47 -11.48
CA GLU A 73 0.06 -15.79 -10.16
C GLU A 73 -0.03 -14.53 -9.30
N SER A 74 -1.19 -13.87 -9.37
CA SER A 74 -1.54 -12.79 -8.45
C SER A 74 -2.14 -13.35 -7.17
N GLY A 75 -1.51 -13.11 -6.02
CA GLY A 75 -2.10 -13.45 -4.72
C GLY A 75 -1.19 -13.14 -3.54
N THR A 76 -1.74 -13.26 -2.34
CA THR A 76 -1.01 -13.04 -1.08
C THR A 76 -1.13 -14.27 -0.19
N GLN A 77 -0.02 -14.65 0.45
CA GLN A 77 0.01 -15.62 1.53
C GLN A 77 0.09 -14.88 2.87
N ASN A 78 -0.63 -15.36 3.89
CA ASN A 78 -0.58 -14.76 5.23
C ASN A 78 0.33 -15.61 6.13
N CYS A 79 1.56 -15.15 6.41
CA CYS A 79 2.48 -15.79 7.37
C CYS A 79 3.48 -14.78 7.97
N PRO A 80 3.34 -14.31 9.23
CA PRO A 80 2.12 -13.92 9.94
C PRO A 80 1.48 -12.61 9.40
N PHE A 81 2.11 -12.01 8.39
CA PHE A 81 1.65 -10.83 7.65
C PHE A 81 1.35 -11.21 6.19
N PRO A 82 0.54 -10.44 5.45
CA PRO A 82 0.33 -10.66 4.03
C PRO A 82 1.63 -10.40 3.28
N VAL A 83 2.13 -11.41 2.57
CA VAL A 83 3.25 -11.32 1.65
C VAL A 83 2.80 -11.78 0.27
N PRO A 84 3.35 -11.24 -0.83
CA PRO A 84 3.04 -11.74 -2.15
C PRO A 84 3.44 -13.21 -2.30
N MET A 85 2.61 -14.00 -2.96
CA MET A 85 3.00 -15.37 -3.35
C MET A 85 4.25 -15.30 -4.24
N ASN A 86 5.20 -16.20 -4.02
CA ASN A 86 6.45 -16.29 -4.76
C ASN A 86 7.32 -15.00 -4.74
N GLY A 87 7.07 -14.07 -3.81
CA GLY A 87 7.89 -12.87 -3.62
C GLY A 87 7.70 -11.75 -4.63
N LEU A 88 6.65 -11.79 -5.47
CA LEU A 88 6.35 -10.80 -6.52
C LEU A 88 7.56 -10.50 -7.44
N PRO A 89 8.03 -11.49 -8.22
CA PRO A 89 9.15 -11.28 -9.12
C PRO A 89 8.82 -10.19 -10.14
N ALA A 90 9.74 -9.25 -10.33
CA ALA A 90 9.56 -8.12 -11.24
C ALA A 90 10.86 -7.82 -11.99
N ARG A 91 10.72 -7.33 -13.23
CA ARG A 91 11.83 -6.83 -14.04
C ARG A 91 11.80 -5.32 -14.05
N PHE A 92 12.98 -4.70 -14.05
CA PHE A 92 13.13 -3.26 -14.01
C PHE A 92 14.11 -2.81 -15.10
N TRP A 93 13.80 -1.70 -15.74
CA TRP A 93 14.66 -1.01 -16.68
C TRP A 93 14.77 0.44 -16.29
N LYS A 94 15.98 1.00 -16.31
CA LYS A 94 16.17 2.42 -16.06
C LYS A 94 15.58 3.22 -17.23
N GLN A 95 14.68 4.14 -16.92
CA GLN A 95 14.16 5.07 -17.91
C GLN A 95 15.30 6.05 -18.27
N VAL A 96 15.75 6.01 -19.52
CA VAL A 96 16.65 7.03 -20.05
C VAL A 96 15.80 8.30 -20.22
N PRO A 97 16.23 9.46 -19.68
CA PRO A 97 15.52 10.70 -19.94
C PRO A 97 15.45 10.93 -21.44
N SER A 98 14.25 11.11 -22.00
CA SER A 98 14.11 11.69 -23.33
C SER A 98 14.72 13.08 -23.25
N SER A 99 15.78 13.31 -24.03
CA SER A 99 16.44 14.62 -24.17
C SER A 99 15.47 15.69 -24.64
#